data_AF-A0A9D9K0Q7-F1
#
_entry.id   AF-A0A9D9K0Q7-F1
#
_cell.length_a   1.000
_cell.length_b   1.000
_cell.length_c   1.000
_cell.angle_alpha   90.00
_cell.angle_beta   90.00
_cell.angle_gamma   90.00
#
_symmetry.space_group_name_H-M   'P 1'
#
loop_
_entity.id
_entity.type
_entity.pdbx_description
1 polymer ?
#
loop_
_entity_poly.entity_id
_entity_poly.type
_entity_poly.pdbx_seq_one_letter_code
_entity_poly.pdbx_strand_id
1 'polypeptide(L)'
;MMHPDPASFRQRPADETLSCPICGSRSLTMFMDVPQMPIYCNVLWESREAALQAPRGDLMLGYCSQCSHISNYAFDPSNMDYSQQYENSLHFSGRFQQYATDLAERLIERYDLRGKDILEIGCGKGDFLRQICRAGGNRGIGFDKSYVPDPERDAAEPDVRFVVDFFSQAYAHEPADLIVCRHVLEHIDHPCAFLAEIRRAIGPDRSPVVYVEVPNVLWTLRDLGIWDIIYEHCSYFSPASLTYLFETSGFHVLDVREEFGGQFLAIEAQPVPGEVLPSARTRLDFEQMARDVQTFGERYRAKVREWRTRLNNLAQRKARTVVWGAGSKGVTFLNIFRDLQAVTLVVDVNPRKQGKFVAGSGQQIVAPDLLRDYQPDVVLVMNALYLNEISGMLAALGVKATVESV
;
A
#
# COMPACT_ATOMS: atom_id res chain seq x y z
N MET A 1 16.46 -27.85 -12.70
CA MET A 1 15.17 -28.39 -13.20
C MET A 1 14.51 -27.32 -14.06
N MET A 2 13.95 -27.73 -15.20
CA MET A 2 13.56 -26.89 -16.33
C MET A 2 12.71 -25.68 -15.94
N HIS A 3 13.16 -24.49 -16.37
CA HIS A 3 12.37 -23.27 -16.38
C HIS A 3 11.16 -23.45 -17.31
N PRO A 4 9.93 -23.05 -16.91
CA PRO A 4 8.88 -22.87 -17.89
C PRO A 4 9.23 -21.69 -18.80
N ASP A 5 8.99 -21.90 -20.09
CA ASP A 5 9.09 -20.91 -21.16
C ASP A 5 8.35 -19.60 -20.78
N PRO A 6 9.02 -18.43 -20.79
CA PRO A 6 8.44 -17.14 -20.43
C PRO A 6 7.44 -16.57 -21.46
N ALA A 7 7.13 -17.29 -22.54
CA ALA A 7 6.14 -16.89 -23.55
C ALA A 7 4.71 -17.41 -23.32
N SER A 8 4.45 -18.17 -22.25
CA SER A 8 3.07 -18.55 -21.88
C SER A 8 2.60 -17.73 -20.69
N PHE A 9 1.92 -16.62 -20.96
CA PHE A 9 0.94 -16.12 -19.98
C PHE A 9 0.05 -17.31 -19.64
N ARG A 10 -0.03 -17.72 -18.37
CA ARG A 10 -0.98 -18.75 -17.97
C ARG A 10 -2.38 -18.20 -18.25
N GLN A 11 -2.96 -18.58 -19.37
CA GLN A 11 -4.38 -18.33 -19.63
C GLN A 11 -5.14 -19.07 -18.53
N ARG A 12 -5.88 -18.33 -17.69
CA ARG A 12 -6.94 -18.94 -16.87
C ARG A 12 -7.93 -19.68 -17.80
N PRO A 13 -8.63 -20.70 -17.30
CA PRO A 13 -9.69 -21.36 -18.06
C PRO A 13 -10.64 -20.33 -18.67
N ALA A 14 -10.99 -20.52 -19.94
CA ALA A 14 -11.79 -19.58 -20.77
C ALA A 14 -13.24 -19.36 -20.30
N ASP A 15 -13.62 -19.84 -19.11
CA ASP A 15 -15.01 -19.98 -18.64
C ASP A 15 -15.45 -18.91 -17.61
N GLU A 16 -14.53 -18.09 -17.10
CA GLU A 16 -14.88 -16.89 -16.33
C GLU A 16 -14.83 -15.66 -17.25
N THR A 17 -15.97 -15.06 -17.55
CA THR A 17 -16.00 -13.78 -18.29
C THR A 17 -15.49 -12.66 -17.38
N LEU A 18 -14.18 -12.43 -17.38
CA LEU A 18 -13.56 -11.36 -16.62
C LEU A 18 -14.15 -9.99 -17.02
N SER A 19 -14.48 -9.19 -16.03
CA SER A 19 -14.93 -7.81 -16.18
C SER A 19 -14.11 -6.89 -15.26
N CYS A 20 -14.10 -5.61 -15.58
CA CYS A 20 -13.51 -4.60 -14.70
C CYS A 20 -14.36 -4.48 -13.43
N PRO A 21 -13.78 -4.57 -12.21
CA PRO A 21 -14.52 -4.44 -10.96
C PRO A 21 -15.07 -3.01 -10.72
N ILE A 22 -14.58 -2.02 -11.48
CA ILE A 22 -15.03 -0.63 -11.39
C ILE A 22 -16.20 -0.35 -12.34
N CYS A 23 -16.01 -0.58 -13.64
CA CYS A 23 -16.99 -0.17 -14.66
C CYS A 23 -17.73 -1.33 -15.35
N GLY A 24 -17.43 -2.58 -15.00
CA GLY A 24 -18.04 -3.77 -15.60
C GLY A 24 -17.61 -4.08 -17.04
N SER A 25 -16.77 -3.24 -17.66
CA SER A 25 -16.29 -3.46 -19.03
C SER A 25 -15.46 -4.73 -19.17
N ARG A 26 -15.57 -5.38 -20.34
CA ARG A 26 -14.75 -6.52 -20.75
C ARG A 26 -13.54 -6.13 -21.61
N SER A 27 -13.34 -4.84 -21.86
CA SER A 27 -12.19 -4.32 -22.61
C SER A 27 -10.93 -4.33 -21.75
N LEU A 28 -10.42 -5.54 -21.51
CA LEU A 28 -9.30 -5.81 -20.62
C LEU A 28 -8.06 -6.21 -21.41
N THR A 29 -6.89 -5.78 -20.96
CA THR A 29 -5.58 -6.20 -21.47
C THR A 29 -4.74 -6.71 -20.32
N MET A 30 -4.48 -8.03 -20.30
CA MET A 30 -3.51 -8.61 -19.37
C MET A 30 -2.10 -8.24 -19.85
N PHE A 31 -1.26 -7.72 -18.96
CA PHE A 31 0.07 -7.21 -19.35
C PHE A 31 1.22 -7.69 -18.46
N MET A 32 0.90 -8.31 -17.32
CA MET A 32 1.92 -8.74 -16.37
C MET A 32 1.42 -9.90 -15.50
N ASP A 33 2.33 -10.83 -15.22
CA ASP A 33 2.15 -11.87 -14.21
C ASP A 33 3.39 -12.00 -13.33
N VAL A 34 3.18 -12.32 -12.04
CA VAL A 34 4.26 -12.64 -11.09
C VAL A 34 3.83 -13.85 -10.26
N PRO A 35 4.40 -15.04 -10.51
CA PRO A 35 3.96 -16.25 -9.82
C PRO A 35 4.54 -16.33 -8.40
N GLN A 36 3.82 -17.01 -7.52
CA GLN A 36 4.32 -17.45 -6.21
C GLN A 36 4.85 -16.33 -5.31
N MET A 37 4.08 -15.25 -5.20
CA MET A 37 4.32 -14.16 -4.25
C MET A 37 3.61 -14.45 -2.92
N PRO A 38 4.19 -14.08 -1.76
CA PRO A 38 3.50 -14.19 -0.49
C PRO A 38 2.14 -13.52 -0.53
N ILE A 39 1.12 -14.19 0.03
CA ILE A 39 -0.23 -13.63 0.12
C ILE A 39 -0.25 -12.43 1.07
N TYR A 40 0.56 -12.48 2.14
CA TYR A 40 0.78 -11.36 3.06
C TYR A 40 2.24 -10.94 3.11
N CYS A 41 2.47 -9.63 3.01
CA CYS A 41 3.78 -9.03 3.20
C CYS A 41 4.06 -8.67 4.66
N ASN A 42 3.03 -8.26 5.42
CA ASN A 42 3.19 -7.62 6.72
C ASN A 42 2.70 -8.47 7.91
N VAL A 43 2.61 -9.79 7.76
CA VAL A 43 2.38 -10.72 8.87
C VAL A 43 3.69 -10.98 9.62
N LEU A 44 3.64 -10.93 10.95
CA LEU A 44 4.79 -11.17 11.83
C LEU A 44 5.06 -12.67 12.03
N TRP A 45 5.96 -13.25 11.24
CA TRP A 45 6.34 -14.67 11.38
C TRP A 45 7.36 -14.89 12.49
N GLU A 46 7.03 -15.75 13.46
CA GLU A 46 7.85 -16.03 14.65
C GLU A 46 9.09 -16.89 14.38
N SER A 47 9.05 -17.73 13.34
CA SER A 47 10.17 -18.60 12.98
C SER A 47 10.47 -18.55 11.48
N ARG A 48 11.71 -18.86 11.15
CA ARG A 48 12.17 -18.96 9.76
C ARG A 48 11.42 -20.04 9.01
N GLU A 49 11.17 -21.18 9.64
CA GLU A 49 10.46 -22.31 9.05
C GLU A 49 9.04 -21.92 8.66
N ALA A 50 8.30 -21.24 9.56
CA ALA A 50 6.96 -20.78 9.28
C ALA A 50 6.95 -19.73 8.16
N ALA A 51 7.89 -18.77 8.20
CA ALA A 51 8.00 -17.75 7.16
C ALA A 51 8.28 -18.33 5.77
N LEU A 52 9.13 -19.35 5.65
CA LEU A 52 9.40 -20.03 4.38
C LEU A 52 8.16 -20.74 3.82
N GLN A 53 7.29 -21.24 4.70
CA GLN A 53 6.01 -21.90 4.36
C GLN A 53 4.83 -20.92 4.26
N ALA A 54 5.08 -19.61 4.32
CA ALA A 54 4.04 -18.60 4.15
C ALA A 54 3.25 -18.86 2.85
N PRO A 55 1.91 -18.77 2.88
CA PRO A 55 1.07 -19.04 1.72
C PRO A 55 1.41 -18.09 0.58
N ARG A 56 1.30 -18.59 -0.65
CA ARG A 56 1.67 -17.85 -1.87
C ARG A 56 0.57 -17.92 -2.90
N GLY A 57 0.39 -16.81 -3.61
CA GLY A 57 -0.52 -16.68 -4.73
C GLY A 57 0.21 -16.18 -5.97
N ASP A 58 -0.43 -16.36 -7.12
CA ASP A 58 0.03 -15.77 -8.37
C ASP A 58 -0.61 -14.37 -8.51
N LEU A 59 0.11 -13.43 -9.12
CA LEU A 59 -0.39 -12.12 -9.52
C LEU A 59 -0.62 -12.12 -11.03
N MET A 60 -1.75 -11.59 -11.47
CA MET A 60 -2.07 -11.37 -12.89
C MET A 60 -2.71 -10.00 -13.06
N LEU A 61 -1.96 -9.02 -13.55
CA LEU A 61 -2.46 -7.66 -13.70
C LEU A 61 -3.12 -7.45 -15.07
N GLY A 62 -4.34 -6.91 -15.02
CA GLY A 62 -5.11 -6.53 -16.19
C GLY A 62 -5.52 -5.07 -16.16
N TYR A 63 -5.43 -4.41 -17.32
CA TYR A 63 -5.80 -3.01 -17.53
C TYR A 63 -7.14 -2.88 -18.23
N CYS A 64 -8.03 -2.02 -17.72
CA CYS A 64 -9.29 -1.69 -18.36
C CYS A 64 -9.18 -0.41 -19.21
N SER A 65 -9.42 -0.51 -20.52
CA SER A 65 -9.35 0.65 -21.43
C SER A 65 -10.54 1.62 -21.34
N GLN A 66 -11.58 1.29 -20.55
CA GLN A 66 -12.77 2.13 -20.38
C GLN A 66 -12.72 3.05 -19.15
N CYS A 67 -11.97 2.69 -18.11
CA CYS A 67 -11.84 3.51 -16.90
C CYS A 67 -10.40 3.65 -16.40
N SER A 68 -9.43 3.10 -17.12
CA SER A 68 -8.00 3.10 -16.79
C SER A 68 -7.66 2.46 -15.43
N HIS A 69 -8.52 1.58 -14.93
CA HIS A 69 -8.27 0.80 -13.71
C HIS A 69 -7.41 -0.43 -14.01
N ILE A 70 -6.58 -0.81 -13.05
CA ILE A 70 -5.79 -2.04 -13.08
C ILE A 70 -6.17 -2.92 -11.89
N SER A 71 -6.38 -4.21 -12.13
CA SER A 71 -6.74 -5.17 -11.08
C SER A 71 -5.86 -6.41 -11.14
N ASN A 72 -5.66 -7.05 -9.99
CA ASN A 72 -5.10 -8.40 -9.91
C ASN A 72 -6.20 -9.43 -10.16
N TYR A 73 -6.29 -9.92 -11.38
CA TYR A 73 -7.25 -10.94 -11.80
C TYR A 73 -6.92 -12.35 -11.30
N ALA A 74 -5.77 -12.54 -10.66
CA ALA A 74 -5.43 -13.77 -9.94
C ALA A 74 -5.78 -13.70 -8.44
N PHE A 75 -6.27 -12.55 -7.95
CA PHE A 75 -6.68 -12.38 -6.57
C PHE A 75 -7.82 -13.32 -6.20
N ASP A 76 -7.76 -13.85 -4.99
CA ASP A 76 -8.81 -14.67 -4.41
C ASP A 76 -9.01 -14.20 -2.95
N PRO A 77 -10.14 -13.53 -2.65
CA PRO A 77 -10.40 -12.97 -1.33
C PRO A 77 -10.49 -14.04 -0.24
N SER A 78 -10.76 -15.32 -0.59
CA SER A 78 -10.84 -16.40 0.41
C SER A 78 -9.48 -16.75 1.05
N ASN A 79 -8.38 -16.29 0.45
CA ASN A 79 -7.05 -16.45 1.01
C ASN A 79 -6.67 -15.34 2.01
N MET A 80 -7.53 -14.33 2.18
CA MET A 80 -7.26 -13.13 2.99
C MET A 80 -8.12 -13.11 4.27
N ASP A 81 -7.48 -13.03 5.42
CA ASP A 81 -8.07 -12.86 6.75
C ASP A 81 -7.15 -11.97 7.61
N TYR A 82 -7.49 -10.68 7.68
CA TYR A 82 -6.73 -9.71 8.45
C TYR A 82 -6.90 -9.96 9.94
N SER A 83 -5.78 -10.24 10.61
CA SER A 83 -5.72 -10.48 12.05
C SER A 83 -4.82 -9.45 12.74
N GLN A 84 -4.78 -9.50 14.08
CA GLN A 84 -3.90 -8.65 14.89
C GLN A 84 -2.40 -8.91 14.66
N GLN A 85 -2.04 -9.99 13.97
CA GLN A 85 -0.65 -10.28 13.56
C GLN A 85 -0.16 -9.39 12.41
N TYR A 86 -1.05 -8.60 11.80
CA TYR A 86 -0.73 -7.67 10.74
C TYR A 86 -0.07 -6.40 11.32
N GLU A 87 1.09 -6.05 10.78
CA GLU A 87 1.89 -4.90 11.21
C GLU A 87 2.47 -4.15 10.02
N ASN A 88 1.73 -3.16 9.54
CA ASN A 88 2.08 -2.29 8.42
C ASN A 88 2.37 -0.84 8.85
N SER A 89 2.56 -0.55 10.14
CA SER A 89 2.74 0.84 10.59
C SER A 89 3.99 1.48 9.98
N LEU A 90 3.76 2.64 9.35
CA LEU A 90 4.79 3.50 8.78
C LEU A 90 5.26 4.58 9.77
N HIS A 91 4.58 4.72 10.91
CA HIS A 91 4.80 5.80 11.89
C HIS A 91 6.09 5.64 12.73
N PHE A 92 6.98 4.70 12.39
CA PHE A 92 8.32 4.60 12.98
C PHE A 92 9.39 5.36 12.18
N SER A 93 9.09 5.83 10.97
CA SER A 93 9.95 6.73 10.20
C SER A 93 9.62 8.18 10.53
N GLY A 94 10.63 8.97 10.86
CA GLY A 94 10.47 10.41 11.08
C GLY A 94 10.03 11.14 9.81
N ARG A 95 10.47 10.67 8.63
CA ARG A 95 10.00 11.20 7.36
C ARG A 95 8.51 10.96 7.13
N PHE A 96 8.02 9.76 7.43
CA PHE A 96 6.59 9.48 7.28
C PHE A 96 5.75 10.20 8.33
N GLN A 97 6.24 10.31 9.58
CA GLN A 97 5.58 11.11 10.62
C GLN A 97 5.42 12.57 10.18
N GLN A 98 6.45 13.17 9.58
CA GLN A 98 6.35 14.54 9.03
C GLN A 98 5.28 14.63 7.95
N TYR A 99 5.26 13.69 7.00
CA TYR A 99 4.20 13.64 5.98
C TYR A 99 2.79 13.56 6.59
N ALA A 100 2.62 12.70 7.60
CA ALA A 100 1.34 12.56 8.31
C ALA A 100 0.95 13.84 9.07
N THR A 101 1.92 14.57 9.65
CA THR A 101 1.69 15.89 10.27
C THR A 101 1.20 16.89 9.23
N ASP A 102 1.95 17.05 8.14
CA ASP A 102 1.64 18.02 7.09
C ASP A 102 0.26 17.73 6.47
N LEU A 103 -0.06 16.43 6.27
CA LEU A 103 -1.36 15.98 5.81
C LEU A 103 -2.48 16.38 6.77
N ALA A 104 -2.32 16.10 8.08
CA ALA A 104 -3.31 16.43 9.09
C ALA A 104 -3.57 17.95 9.16
N GLU A 105 -2.50 18.76 9.20
CA GLU A 105 -2.59 20.21 9.21
C GLU A 105 -3.29 20.75 7.96
N ARG A 106 -2.91 20.26 6.77
CA ARG A 106 -3.52 20.65 5.50
C ARG A 106 -5.02 20.34 5.46
N LEU A 107 -5.44 19.17 5.93
CA LEU A 107 -6.86 18.82 5.99
C LEU A 107 -7.63 19.69 6.99
N ILE A 108 -7.04 19.95 8.16
CA ILE A 108 -7.65 20.81 9.18
C ILE A 108 -7.85 22.22 8.65
N GLU A 109 -6.84 22.81 8.03
CA GLU A 109 -6.90 24.18 7.51
C GLU A 109 -7.85 24.29 6.31
N ARG A 110 -7.78 23.36 5.36
CA ARG A 110 -8.57 23.41 4.12
C ARG A 110 -10.08 23.26 4.39
N TYR A 111 -10.45 22.49 5.42
CA TYR A 111 -11.83 22.10 5.68
C TYR A 111 -12.37 22.58 7.03
N ASP A 112 -11.67 23.48 7.71
CA ASP A 112 -12.07 24.05 9.01
C ASP A 112 -12.40 22.97 10.06
N LEU A 113 -11.51 21.97 10.18
CA LEU A 113 -11.73 20.81 11.04
C LEU A 113 -11.19 21.03 12.46
N ARG A 114 -11.55 22.15 13.10
CA ARG A 114 -11.25 22.38 14.53
C ARG A 114 -12.46 22.08 15.40
N GLY A 115 -12.29 21.26 16.45
CA GLY A 115 -13.38 20.84 17.34
C GLY A 115 -14.42 19.89 16.70
N LYS A 116 -14.08 19.29 15.56
CA LYS A 116 -14.97 18.50 14.69
C LYS A 116 -14.92 17.00 14.99
N ASP A 117 -15.75 16.23 14.31
CA ASP A 117 -15.78 14.76 14.39
C ASP A 117 -15.04 14.14 13.19
N ILE A 118 -14.06 13.28 13.48
CA ILE A 118 -13.23 12.59 12.48
C ILE A 118 -13.49 11.08 12.56
N LEU A 119 -13.80 10.48 11.41
CA LEU A 119 -13.98 9.03 11.28
C LEU A 119 -12.86 8.45 10.40
N GLU A 120 -12.12 7.46 10.88
CA GLU A 120 -11.10 6.76 10.08
C GLU A 120 -11.48 5.29 9.84
N ILE A 121 -11.62 4.92 8.57
CA ILE A 121 -11.88 3.54 8.12
C ILE A 121 -10.54 2.87 7.82
N GLY A 122 -10.28 1.72 8.47
CA GLY A 122 -9.00 1.03 8.43
C GLY A 122 -7.90 1.83 9.13
N CYS A 123 -8.15 2.23 10.38
CA CYS A 123 -7.23 3.09 11.14
C CYS A 123 -5.92 2.39 11.55
N GLY A 124 -5.76 1.08 11.29
CA GLY A 124 -4.63 0.28 11.71
C GLY A 124 -4.44 0.35 13.23
N LYS A 125 -3.36 0.99 13.67
CA LYS A 125 -3.04 1.20 15.10
C LYS A 125 -3.50 2.57 15.63
N GLY A 126 -4.19 3.37 14.82
CA GLY A 126 -4.82 4.63 15.20
C GLY A 126 -3.87 5.82 15.28
N ASP A 127 -2.69 5.75 14.67
CA ASP A 127 -1.67 6.79 14.78
C ASP A 127 -2.12 8.10 14.09
N PHE A 128 -2.66 8.01 12.87
CA PHE A 128 -3.12 9.18 12.12
C PHE A 128 -4.37 9.82 12.74
N LEU A 129 -5.39 9.03 13.10
CA LEU A 129 -6.58 9.55 13.80
C LEU A 129 -6.22 10.35 15.05
N ARG A 130 -5.32 9.82 15.89
CA ARG A 130 -4.85 10.53 17.08
C ARG A 130 -4.14 11.83 16.73
N GLN A 131 -3.27 11.80 15.73
CA GLN A 131 -2.53 12.97 15.28
C GLN A 131 -3.46 14.10 14.81
N ILE A 132 -4.40 13.80 13.91
CA ILE A 132 -5.35 14.81 13.40
C ILE A 132 -6.31 15.29 14.51
N CYS A 133 -6.68 14.42 15.45
CA CYS A 133 -7.50 14.81 16.58
C CYS A 133 -6.78 15.75 17.55
N ARG A 134 -5.52 15.45 17.90
CA ARG A 134 -4.69 16.34 18.73
C ARG A 134 -4.48 17.70 18.06
N ALA A 135 -4.15 17.73 16.77
CA ALA A 135 -3.85 18.97 16.05
C ALA A 135 -5.08 19.88 15.87
N GLY A 136 -6.27 19.29 15.71
CA GLY A 136 -7.53 20.02 15.53
C GLY A 136 -8.33 20.24 16.82
N GLY A 137 -7.97 19.56 17.93
CA GLY A 137 -8.86 19.44 19.09
C GLY A 137 -10.15 18.69 18.76
N ASN A 138 -10.06 17.67 17.91
CA ASN A 138 -11.21 16.94 17.37
C ASN A 138 -11.55 15.70 18.20
N ARG A 139 -12.75 15.18 17.97
CA ARG A 139 -13.19 13.86 18.43
C ARG A 139 -13.00 12.86 17.32
N GLY A 140 -12.56 11.65 17.66
CA GLY A 140 -12.15 10.64 16.70
C GLY A 140 -12.81 9.28 16.93
N ILE A 141 -13.21 8.62 15.85
CA ILE A 141 -13.57 7.20 15.85
C ILE A 141 -12.84 6.45 14.73
N GLY A 142 -12.10 5.40 15.10
CA GLY A 142 -11.38 4.54 14.17
C GLY A 142 -11.98 3.14 14.08
N PHE A 143 -12.04 2.56 12.89
CA PHE A 143 -12.51 1.20 12.65
C PHE A 143 -11.41 0.34 12.04
N ASP A 144 -10.96 -0.71 12.74
CA ASP A 144 -10.00 -1.67 12.18
C ASP A 144 -10.00 -3.01 12.96
N LYS A 145 -10.11 -4.14 12.26
CA LYS A 145 -10.03 -5.47 12.88
C LYS A 145 -8.65 -5.82 13.44
N SER A 146 -7.61 -5.23 12.89
CA SER A 146 -6.22 -5.41 13.34
C SER A 146 -5.84 -4.49 14.50
N TYR A 147 -6.76 -3.60 14.93
CA TYR A 147 -6.51 -2.75 16.10
C TYR A 147 -6.27 -3.62 17.34
N VAL A 148 -5.27 -3.23 18.11
CA VAL A 148 -4.92 -3.85 19.40
C VAL A 148 -5.12 -2.78 20.47
N PRO A 149 -6.10 -2.94 21.37
CA PRO A 149 -6.32 -1.97 22.45
C PRO A 149 -5.07 -1.70 23.28
N ASP A 150 -4.85 -0.44 23.59
CA ASP A 150 -3.73 0.04 24.40
C ASP A 150 -4.32 0.91 25.52
N PRO A 151 -4.64 0.32 26.69
CA PRO A 151 -5.38 1.02 27.74
C PRO A 151 -4.72 2.30 28.22
N GLU A 152 -3.38 2.36 28.23
CA GLU A 152 -2.64 3.55 28.66
C GLU A 152 -2.75 4.66 27.61
N ARG A 153 -2.54 4.32 26.33
CA ARG A 153 -2.65 5.28 25.23
C ARG A 153 -4.09 5.74 25.01
N ASP A 154 -5.04 4.82 25.13
CA ASP A 154 -6.46 5.09 24.94
C ASP A 154 -7.01 5.97 26.07
N ALA A 155 -6.57 5.76 27.32
CA ALA A 155 -6.94 6.63 28.44
C ALA A 155 -6.33 8.03 28.35
N ALA A 156 -5.18 8.19 27.70
CA ALA A 156 -4.54 9.48 27.50
C ALA A 156 -5.27 10.38 26.48
N GLU A 157 -6.16 9.81 25.66
CA GLU A 157 -6.85 10.50 24.58
C GLU A 157 -8.35 10.17 24.60
N PRO A 158 -9.10 10.63 25.61
CA PRO A 158 -10.48 10.22 25.84
C PRO A 158 -11.44 10.61 24.70
N ASP A 159 -11.06 11.59 23.87
CA ASP A 159 -11.84 12.04 22.71
C ASP A 159 -11.65 11.15 21.47
N VAL A 160 -10.75 10.16 21.52
CA VAL A 160 -10.51 9.21 20.44
C VAL A 160 -10.85 7.80 20.90
N ARG A 161 -11.67 7.09 20.12
CA ARG A 161 -12.01 5.69 20.39
C ARG A 161 -11.85 4.81 19.17
N PHE A 162 -11.68 3.51 19.42
CA PHE A 162 -11.45 2.51 18.38
C PHE A 162 -12.48 1.39 18.48
N VAL A 163 -12.97 0.96 17.31
CA VAL A 163 -13.89 -0.15 17.16
C VAL A 163 -13.16 -1.27 16.41
N VAL A 164 -13.05 -2.44 17.05
CA VAL A 164 -12.39 -3.62 16.46
C VAL A 164 -13.37 -4.34 15.54
N ASP A 165 -13.72 -3.68 14.44
CA ASP A 165 -14.67 -4.17 13.43
C ASP A 165 -14.41 -3.48 12.07
N PHE A 166 -15.06 -3.99 11.03
CA PHE A 166 -15.16 -3.27 9.76
C PHE A 166 -16.24 -2.18 9.83
N PHE A 167 -15.98 -1.04 9.21
CA PHE A 167 -17.01 -0.02 9.03
C PHE A 167 -18.16 -0.57 8.18
N SER A 168 -19.40 -0.28 8.57
CA SER A 168 -20.62 -0.75 7.90
C SER A 168 -21.81 0.16 8.23
N GLN A 169 -22.99 -0.15 7.68
CA GLN A 169 -24.22 0.60 7.97
C GLN A 169 -24.61 0.61 9.45
N ALA A 170 -24.14 -0.34 10.25
CA ALA A 170 -24.38 -0.35 11.70
C ALA A 170 -23.87 0.93 12.38
N TYR A 171 -22.83 1.54 11.81
CA TYR A 171 -22.16 2.74 12.32
C TYR A 171 -22.59 4.03 11.59
N ALA A 172 -23.66 3.99 10.78
CA ALA A 172 -24.16 5.17 10.06
C ALA A 172 -24.60 6.32 10.98
N HIS A 173 -24.91 6.01 12.25
CA HIS A 173 -25.29 7.00 13.26
C HIS A 173 -24.11 7.80 13.81
N GLU A 174 -22.86 7.38 13.54
CA GLU A 174 -21.68 8.08 14.00
C GLU A 174 -21.54 9.44 13.30
N PRO A 175 -21.22 10.52 14.04
CA PRO A 175 -20.96 11.83 13.44
C PRO A 175 -19.62 11.80 12.71
N ALA A 176 -19.55 12.52 11.59
CA ALA A 176 -18.30 12.74 10.87
C ALA A 176 -18.42 14.05 10.07
N ASP A 177 -17.46 14.95 10.26
CA ASP A 177 -17.19 16.10 9.39
C ASP A 177 -16.11 15.73 8.35
N LEU A 178 -15.19 14.82 8.72
CA LEU A 178 -14.20 14.21 7.84
C LEU A 178 -14.25 12.69 7.97
N ILE A 179 -14.31 11.99 6.84
CA ILE A 179 -14.10 10.55 6.72
C ILE A 179 -12.75 10.31 6.05
N VAL A 180 -11.87 9.58 6.72
CA VAL A 180 -10.52 9.23 6.26
C VAL A 180 -10.45 7.74 5.96
N CYS A 181 -9.85 7.36 4.83
CA CYS A 181 -9.56 5.97 4.50
C CYS A 181 -8.20 5.89 3.80
N ARG A 182 -7.17 5.41 4.49
CA ARG A 182 -5.79 5.41 3.98
C ARG A 182 -5.27 3.99 3.87
N HIS A 183 -4.76 3.65 2.69
CA HIS A 183 -4.15 2.35 2.40
C HIS A 183 -5.07 1.15 2.70
N VAL A 184 -6.33 1.27 2.27
CA VAL A 184 -7.38 0.27 2.47
C VAL A 184 -8.08 -0.04 1.16
N LEU A 185 -8.45 0.98 0.38
CA LEU A 185 -9.28 0.82 -0.82
C LEU A 185 -8.63 -0.10 -1.88
N GLU A 186 -7.30 -0.16 -1.95
CA GLU A 186 -6.53 -1.07 -2.81
C GLU A 186 -6.66 -2.56 -2.44
N HIS A 187 -7.11 -2.84 -1.21
CA HIS A 187 -7.35 -4.17 -0.67
C HIS A 187 -8.83 -4.60 -0.74
N ILE A 188 -9.72 -3.73 -1.24
CA ILE A 188 -11.15 -4.00 -1.36
C ILE A 188 -11.45 -4.61 -2.74
N ASP A 189 -11.95 -5.85 -2.74
CA ASP A 189 -12.31 -6.58 -3.97
C ASP A 189 -13.53 -5.98 -4.70
N HIS A 190 -14.43 -5.34 -3.95
CA HIS A 190 -15.64 -4.68 -4.49
C HIS A 190 -15.68 -3.19 -4.12
N PRO A 191 -14.78 -2.36 -4.70
CA PRO A 191 -14.61 -0.96 -4.28
C PRO A 191 -15.85 -0.11 -4.54
N CYS A 192 -16.62 -0.38 -5.60
CA CYS A 192 -17.90 0.30 -5.86
C CYS A 192 -18.92 0.03 -4.75
N ALA A 193 -19.01 -1.21 -4.26
CA ALA A 193 -19.91 -1.55 -3.17
C ALA A 193 -19.49 -0.87 -1.86
N PHE A 194 -18.19 -0.85 -1.58
CA PHE A 194 -17.63 -0.16 -0.42
C PHE A 194 -17.92 1.34 -0.41
N LEU A 195 -17.70 2.05 -1.52
CA LEU A 195 -18.05 3.47 -1.59
C LEU A 195 -19.57 3.71 -1.53
N ALA A 196 -20.38 2.81 -2.11
CA ALA A 196 -21.83 2.89 -1.99
C ALA A 196 -22.30 2.71 -0.54
N GLU A 197 -21.63 1.89 0.26
CA GLU A 197 -21.89 1.77 1.69
C GLU A 197 -21.51 3.05 2.44
N ILE A 198 -20.34 3.63 2.17
CA ILE A 198 -19.97 4.93 2.76
C ILE A 198 -21.01 5.99 2.39
N ARG A 199 -21.39 6.09 1.11
CA ARG A 199 -22.39 7.06 0.63
C ARG A 199 -23.74 6.90 1.33
N ARG A 200 -24.18 5.66 1.56
CA ARG A 200 -25.41 5.33 2.26
C ARG A 200 -25.33 5.65 3.75
N ALA A 201 -24.19 5.37 4.38
CA ALA A 201 -23.96 5.66 5.79
C ALA A 201 -23.99 7.18 6.04
N ILE A 202 -23.40 7.98 5.15
CA ILE A 202 -23.47 9.45 5.21
C ILE A 202 -24.92 9.94 5.19
N GLY A 203 -25.76 9.36 4.33
CA GLY A 203 -27.16 9.76 4.17
C GLY A 203 -27.33 11.02 3.29
N PRO A 204 -28.56 11.53 3.15
CA PRO A 204 -28.86 12.67 2.27
C PRO A 204 -28.59 14.04 2.92
N ASP A 205 -28.60 14.12 4.26
CA ASP A 205 -28.63 15.40 5.00
C ASP A 205 -27.24 15.86 5.48
N ARG A 206 -26.20 15.07 5.22
CA ARG A 206 -24.83 15.33 5.67
C ARG A 206 -23.89 15.43 4.46
N SER A 207 -22.86 16.26 4.60
CA SER A 207 -21.84 16.45 3.57
C SER A 207 -20.43 16.50 4.15
N PRO A 208 -19.95 15.41 4.79
CA PRO A 208 -18.57 15.33 5.21
C PRO A 208 -17.64 15.35 4.00
N VAL A 209 -16.42 15.80 4.23
CA VAL A 209 -15.32 15.55 3.30
C VAL A 209 -14.91 14.09 3.43
N VAL A 210 -14.71 13.41 2.31
CA VAL A 210 -14.15 12.06 2.24
C VAL A 210 -12.74 12.18 1.67
N TYR A 211 -11.74 11.86 2.49
CA TYR A 211 -10.34 11.78 2.10
C TYR A 211 -9.94 10.31 1.96
N VAL A 212 -9.46 9.93 0.77
CA VAL A 212 -8.92 8.59 0.53
C VAL A 212 -7.52 8.67 -0.04
N GLU A 213 -6.64 7.80 0.45
CA GLU A 213 -5.25 7.68 0.01
C GLU A 213 -4.94 6.23 -0.35
N VAL A 214 -4.43 6.01 -1.56
CA VAL A 214 -4.08 4.69 -2.10
C VAL A 214 -2.69 4.72 -2.74
N PRO A 215 -2.04 3.57 -2.97
CA PRO A 215 -0.86 3.50 -3.83
C PRO A 215 -1.16 4.08 -5.22
N ASN A 216 -0.26 4.91 -5.73
CA ASN A 216 -0.38 5.51 -7.05
C ASN A 216 0.14 4.54 -8.13
N VAL A 217 -0.72 4.06 -9.02
CA VAL A 217 -0.27 3.15 -10.09
C VAL A 217 0.68 3.83 -11.08
N LEU A 218 0.65 5.16 -11.20
CA LEU A 218 1.62 5.89 -12.02
C LEU A 218 3.03 5.73 -11.46
N TRP A 219 3.23 5.69 -10.14
CA TRP A 219 4.54 5.39 -9.55
C TRP A 219 5.07 4.02 -10.00
N THR A 220 4.20 3.02 -10.07
CA THR A 220 4.55 1.69 -10.54
C THR A 220 4.93 1.70 -12.02
N LEU A 221 4.11 2.32 -12.88
CA LEU A 221 4.21 2.20 -14.34
C LEU A 221 5.16 3.24 -14.96
N ARG A 222 5.07 4.50 -14.54
CA ARG A 222 5.94 5.61 -14.98
C ARG A 222 7.33 5.47 -14.37
N ASP A 223 7.40 5.38 -13.04
CA ASP A 223 8.65 5.50 -12.27
C ASP A 223 9.33 4.15 -11.96
N LEU A 224 8.75 3.04 -12.44
CA LEU A 224 9.23 1.67 -12.21
C LEU A 224 9.36 1.34 -10.72
N GLY A 225 8.39 1.79 -9.90
CA GLY A 225 8.16 1.35 -8.52
C GLY A 225 7.68 -0.10 -8.41
N ILE A 226 8.30 -1.03 -9.16
CA ILE A 226 7.81 -2.40 -9.40
C ILE A 226 7.74 -3.26 -8.13
N TRP A 227 8.40 -2.84 -7.05
CA TRP A 227 8.41 -3.55 -5.78
C TRP A 227 7.11 -3.38 -4.99
N ASP A 228 6.24 -2.45 -5.40
CA ASP A 228 4.90 -2.24 -4.83
C ASP A 228 3.82 -3.17 -5.39
N ILE A 229 4.19 -4.06 -6.31
CA ILE A 229 3.27 -5.05 -6.88
C ILE A 229 3.22 -6.25 -5.93
N ILE A 230 2.14 -6.31 -5.14
CA ILE A 230 1.93 -7.33 -4.11
C ILE A 230 0.57 -8.01 -4.26
N TYR A 231 0.47 -9.24 -3.76
CA TYR A 231 -0.75 -10.03 -3.84
C TYR A 231 -1.94 -9.37 -3.14
N GLU A 232 -1.70 -8.72 -1.99
CA GLU A 232 -2.72 -8.04 -1.17
C GLU A 232 -3.44 -6.90 -1.91
N HIS A 233 -2.80 -6.30 -2.92
CA HIS A 233 -3.41 -5.26 -3.73
C HIS A 233 -4.22 -5.91 -4.85
N CYS A 234 -5.53 -6.05 -4.63
CA CYS A 234 -6.46 -6.48 -5.68
C CYS A 234 -6.75 -5.36 -6.67
N SER A 235 -6.56 -4.10 -6.26
CA SER A 235 -6.85 -2.89 -7.04
C SER A 235 -5.64 -1.95 -7.12
N TYR A 236 -5.36 -1.41 -8.31
CA TYR A 236 -4.31 -0.41 -8.56
C TYR A 236 -4.93 0.83 -9.22
N PHE A 237 -4.88 1.96 -8.52
CA PHE A 237 -5.59 3.17 -8.90
C PHE A 237 -4.70 4.18 -9.61
N SER A 238 -5.20 4.66 -10.74
CA SER A 238 -4.76 5.87 -11.45
C SER A 238 -5.65 7.06 -11.07
N PRO A 239 -5.21 8.32 -11.29
CA PRO A 239 -6.08 9.48 -11.11
C PRO A 239 -7.43 9.35 -11.82
N ALA A 240 -7.39 8.87 -13.08
CA ALA A 240 -8.57 8.60 -13.89
C ALA A 240 -9.51 7.56 -13.25
N SER A 241 -9.01 6.39 -12.89
CA SER A 241 -9.86 5.32 -12.32
C SER A 241 -10.41 5.65 -10.95
N LEU A 242 -9.62 6.33 -10.10
CA LEU A 242 -10.05 6.76 -8.77
C LEU A 242 -11.14 7.84 -8.86
N THR A 243 -10.95 8.83 -9.75
CA THR A 243 -11.97 9.85 -10.03
C THR A 243 -13.26 9.21 -10.54
N TYR A 244 -13.15 8.32 -11.54
CA TYR A 244 -14.30 7.61 -12.09
C TYR A 244 -15.06 6.87 -11.00
N LEU A 245 -14.37 6.07 -10.19
CA LEU A 245 -14.96 5.31 -9.09
C LEU A 245 -15.75 6.22 -8.13
N PHE A 246 -15.19 7.35 -7.72
CA PHE A 246 -15.86 8.29 -6.80
C PHE A 246 -17.07 8.97 -7.45
N GLU A 247 -16.93 9.48 -8.67
CA GLU A 247 -18.02 10.15 -9.39
C GLU A 247 -19.21 9.19 -9.61
N THR A 248 -18.94 7.95 -10.05
CA THR A 248 -20.00 6.94 -10.23
C THR A 248 -20.56 6.40 -8.91
N SER A 249 -19.91 6.68 -7.78
CA SER A 249 -20.39 6.29 -6.44
C SER A 249 -21.15 7.42 -5.72
N GLY A 250 -21.49 8.51 -6.42
CA GLY A 250 -22.31 9.60 -5.88
C GLY A 250 -21.52 10.66 -5.11
N PHE A 251 -20.25 10.86 -5.48
CA PHE A 251 -19.39 11.89 -4.93
C PHE A 251 -18.98 12.92 -6.00
N HIS A 252 -18.89 14.18 -5.61
CA HIS A 252 -18.20 15.19 -6.38
C HIS A 252 -16.75 15.27 -5.90
N VAL A 253 -15.82 15.09 -6.83
CA VAL A 253 -14.39 15.12 -6.57
C VAL A 253 -13.90 16.56 -6.49
N LEU A 254 -13.35 16.93 -5.33
CA LEU A 254 -12.81 18.25 -5.05
C LEU A 254 -11.35 18.38 -5.48
N ASP A 255 -10.57 17.31 -5.27
CA ASP A 255 -9.15 17.28 -5.60
C ASP A 255 -8.64 15.85 -5.78
N VAL A 256 -7.65 15.68 -6.65
CA VAL A 256 -6.90 14.42 -6.85
C VAL A 256 -5.45 14.78 -7.08
N ARG A 257 -4.54 14.24 -6.27
CA ARG A 257 -3.11 14.60 -6.35
C ARG A 257 -2.18 13.50 -5.89
N GLU A 258 -0.98 13.54 -6.46
CA GLU A 258 0.14 12.73 -6.02
C GLU A 258 0.65 13.23 -4.65
N GLU A 259 0.89 12.30 -3.74
CA GLU A 259 1.35 12.57 -2.38
C GLU A 259 2.57 11.70 -2.06
N PHE A 260 3.26 12.03 -0.97
CA PHE A 260 4.44 11.30 -0.48
C PHE A 260 5.47 10.99 -1.59
N GLY A 261 5.89 12.03 -2.31
CA GLY A 261 6.88 11.91 -3.39
C GLY A 261 6.40 11.14 -4.61
N GLY A 262 5.09 11.07 -4.85
CA GLY A 262 4.49 10.40 -6.01
C GLY A 262 3.98 8.99 -5.71
N GLN A 263 4.34 8.40 -4.58
CA GLN A 263 4.00 7.01 -4.23
C GLN A 263 2.53 6.82 -3.89
N PHE A 264 1.90 7.84 -3.33
CA PHE A 264 0.49 7.80 -2.98
C PHE A 264 -0.32 8.69 -3.90
N LEU A 265 -1.58 8.33 -4.06
CA LEU A 265 -2.58 9.09 -4.75
C LEU A 265 -3.68 9.41 -3.74
N ALA A 266 -3.90 10.69 -3.48
CA ALA A 266 -4.97 11.16 -2.61
C ALA A 266 -6.14 11.71 -3.42
N ILE A 267 -7.35 11.45 -2.95
CA ILE A 267 -8.59 12.01 -3.45
C ILE A 267 -9.38 12.64 -2.30
N GLU A 268 -9.90 13.84 -2.55
CA GLU A 268 -10.82 14.55 -1.67
C GLU A 268 -12.15 14.71 -2.39
N ALA A 269 -13.25 14.32 -1.75
CA ALA A 269 -14.56 14.35 -2.36
C ALA A 269 -15.66 14.67 -1.34
N GLN A 270 -16.83 15.09 -1.83
CA GLN A 270 -18.03 15.31 -1.03
C GLN A 270 -19.23 14.58 -1.66
N PRO A 271 -20.19 14.09 -0.86
CA PRO A 271 -21.38 13.46 -1.39
C PRO A 271 -22.21 14.49 -2.18
N VAL A 272 -22.83 14.05 -3.27
CA VAL A 272 -23.81 14.87 -4.00
C VAL A 272 -25.12 14.13 -4.20
N PRO A 273 -26.24 14.85 -4.43
CA PRO A 273 -27.48 14.25 -4.86
C PRO A 273 -27.45 13.92 -6.36
N GLY A 274 -27.91 12.72 -6.72
CA GLY A 274 -28.04 12.29 -8.12
C GLY A 274 -26.77 11.69 -8.74
N GLU A 275 -26.86 11.34 -10.02
CA GLU A 275 -25.73 10.81 -10.79
C GLU A 275 -24.78 11.93 -11.22
N VAL A 276 -23.48 11.75 -10.99
CA VAL A 276 -22.43 12.61 -11.53
C VAL A 276 -21.89 11.97 -12.80
N LEU A 277 -21.89 12.73 -13.90
CA LEU A 277 -21.22 12.30 -15.12
C LEU A 277 -19.70 12.44 -14.95
N PRO A 278 -18.89 11.48 -15.44
CA PRO A 278 -17.45 11.54 -15.28
C PRO A 278 -16.84 12.82 -15.87
N SER A 279 -15.94 13.48 -15.13
CA SER A 279 -15.33 14.74 -15.59
C SER A 279 -14.46 14.54 -16.85
N ALA A 280 -14.46 15.53 -17.75
CA ALA A 280 -13.67 15.47 -19.00
C ALA A 280 -12.15 15.40 -18.77
N ARG A 281 -11.66 15.82 -17.59
CA ARG A 281 -10.25 15.74 -17.18
C ARG A 281 -9.72 14.31 -17.22
N THR A 282 -10.58 13.33 -16.93
CA THR A 282 -10.21 11.91 -16.94
C THR A 282 -9.72 11.42 -18.30
N ARG A 283 -10.22 11.97 -19.42
CA ARG A 283 -9.90 11.45 -20.77
C ARG A 283 -8.45 11.66 -21.20
N LEU A 284 -7.76 12.70 -20.69
CA LEU A 284 -6.37 12.99 -21.07
C LEU A 284 -5.38 11.96 -20.52
N ASP A 285 -5.69 11.36 -19.38
CA ASP A 285 -4.83 10.36 -18.74
C ASP A 285 -4.91 8.98 -19.42
N PHE A 286 -5.99 8.68 -20.14
CA PHE A 286 -6.25 7.35 -20.68
C PHE A 286 -5.23 6.94 -21.75
N GLU A 287 -4.88 7.87 -22.64
CA GLU A 287 -3.94 7.60 -23.72
C GLU A 287 -2.53 7.37 -23.20
N GLN A 288 -2.09 8.19 -22.24
CA GLN A 288 -0.78 8.01 -21.61
C GLN A 288 -0.76 6.71 -20.81
N MET A 289 -1.84 6.41 -20.08
CA MET A 289 -1.95 5.19 -19.31
C MET A 289 -1.85 3.94 -20.19
N ALA A 290 -2.53 3.94 -21.35
CA ALA A 290 -2.46 2.83 -22.31
C ALA A 290 -1.02 2.61 -22.84
N ARG A 291 -0.28 3.69 -23.12
CA ARG A 291 1.14 3.60 -23.55
C ARG A 291 2.04 3.06 -22.44
N ASP A 292 1.85 3.52 -21.21
CA ASP A 292 2.65 3.07 -20.07
C ASP A 292 2.41 1.57 -19.82
N VAL A 293 1.16 1.12 -19.84
CA VAL A 293 0.80 -0.31 -19.72
C VAL A 293 1.42 -1.15 -20.84
N GLN A 294 1.32 -0.69 -22.09
CA GLN A 294 1.84 -1.42 -23.25
C GLN A 294 3.36 -1.69 -23.13
N THR A 295 4.13 -0.74 -22.61
CA THR A 295 5.59 -0.85 -22.50
C THR A 295 6.05 -1.43 -21.16
N PHE A 296 5.17 -1.48 -20.15
CA PHE A 296 5.57 -1.81 -18.78
C PHE A 296 6.12 -3.23 -18.63
N GLY A 297 5.52 -4.23 -19.27
CA GLY A 297 5.97 -5.62 -19.13
C GLY A 297 7.43 -5.83 -19.53
N GLU A 298 7.90 -5.14 -20.58
CA GLU A 298 9.31 -5.19 -21.00
C GLU A 298 10.22 -4.43 -20.03
N ARG A 299 9.81 -3.23 -19.59
CA ARG A 299 10.57 -2.41 -18.64
C ARG A 299 10.71 -3.10 -17.28
N TYR A 300 9.64 -3.72 -16.79
CA TYR A 300 9.64 -4.57 -15.60
C TYR A 300 10.69 -5.69 -15.72
N ARG A 301 10.62 -6.48 -16.80
CA ARG A 301 11.57 -7.58 -17.02
C ARG A 301 13.02 -7.09 -17.13
N ALA A 302 13.24 -5.92 -17.74
CA ALA A 302 14.56 -5.30 -17.82
C ALA A 302 15.10 -4.95 -16.43
N LYS A 303 14.31 -4.27 -15.59
CA LYS A 303 14.69 -3.92 -14.21
C LYS A 303 14.95 -5.17 -13.36
N VAL A 304 14.15 -6.22 -13.51
CA VAL A 304 14.38 -7.51 -12.82
C VAL A 304 15.70 -8.17 -13.26
N ARG A 305 16.02 -8.18 -14.57
CA ARG A 305 17.30 -8.72 -15.07
C ARG A 305 18.51 -7.93 -14.58
N GLU A 306 18.40 -6.61 -14.54
CA GLU A 306 19.42 -5.73 -13.99
C GLU A 306 19.72 -6.06 -12.53
N TRP A 307 18.68 -6.11 -11.68
CA TRP A 307 18.83 -6.43 -10.27
C TRP A 307 19.31 -7.86 -10.01
N ARG A 308 18.86 -8.85 -10.80
CA ARG A 308 19.40 -10.22 -10.75
C ARG A 308 20.91 -10.23 -11.02
N THR A 309 21.36 -9.47 -12.02
CA THR A 309 22.79 -9.37 -12.36
C THR A 309 23.58 -8.71 -11.22
N ARG A 310 23.04 -7.64 -10.64
CA ARG A 310 23.66 -6.93 -9.52
C ARG A 310 23.78 -7.82 -8.28
N LEU A 311 22.70 -8.49 -7.89
CA LEU A 311 22.69 -9.40 -6.74
C LEU A 311 23.62 -10.60 -6.94
N ASN A 312 23.70 -11.16 -8.15
CA ASN A 312 24.68 -12.20 -8.47
C ASN A 312 26.12 -11.72 -8.29
N ASN A 313 26.43 -10.50 -8.73
CA ASN A 313 27.77 -9.92 -8.55
C ASN A 313 28.10 -9.72 -7.06
N LEU A 314 27.13 -9.25 -6.27
CA LEU A 314 27.30 -9.11 -4.81
C LEU A 314 27.53 -10.47 -4.13
N ALA A 315 26.74 -11.48 -4.50
CA ALA A 315 26.87 -12.84 -3.99
C ALA A 315 28.21 -13.49 -4.36
N GLN A 316 28.67 -13.34 -5.61
CA GLN A 316 29.97 -13.86 -6.08
C GLN A 316 31.15 -13.23 -5.32
N ARG A 317 31.04 -11.94 -4.98
CA ARG A 317 32.03 -11.23 -4.15
C ARG A 317 31.88 -11.54 -2.66
N LYS A 318 30.89 -12.33 -2.26
CA LYS A 318 30.54 -12.62 -0.86
C LYS A 318 30.33 -11.34 -0.04
N ALA A 319 29.78 -10.29 -0.67
CA ALA A 319 29.48 -9.04 0.01
C ALA A 319 28.37 -9.26 1.04
N ARG A 320 28.56 -8.76 2.27
CA ARG A 320 27.53 -8.71 3.31
C ARG A 320 26.49 -7.67 2.92
N THR A 321 25.47 -8.14 2.22
CA THR A 321 24.38 -7.30 1.71
C THR A 321 23.17 -7.42 2.62
N VAL A 322 22.65 -6.27 3.06
CA VAL A 322 21.40 -6.18 3.82
C VAL A 322 20.37 -5.36 3.06
N VAL A 323 19.10 -5.68 3.26
CA VAL A 323 17.96 -4.87 2.77
C VAL A 323 17.44 -4.04 3.94
N TRP A 324 17.21 -2.74 3.72
CA TRP A 324 16.57 -1.87 4.70
C TRP A 324 15.10 -1.62 4.32
N GLY A 325 14.20 -2.08 5.19
CA GLY A 325 12.75 -2.02 5.06
C GLY A 325 12.14 -3.42 4.90
N ALA A 326 11.49 -3.92 5.95
CA ALA A 326 10.70 -5.14 5.98
C ALA A 326 9.20 -4.89 5.69
N GLY A 327 8.90 -3.82 4.94
CA GLY A 327 7.57 -3.58 4.36
C GLY A 327 7.40 -4.29 3.03
N SER A 328 6.23 -4.09 2.41
CA SER A 328 5.82 -4.75 1.15
C SER A 328 6.90 -4.71 0.06
N LYS A 329 7.54 -3.56 -0.18
CA LYS A 329 8.63 -3.42 -1.16
C LYS A 329 9.80 -4.38 -0.92
N GLY A 330 10.26 -4.48 0.33
CA GLY A 330 11.36 -5.38 0.71
C GLY A 330 10.98 -6.85 0.60
N VAL A 331 9.77 -7.19 1.03
CA VAL A 331 9.22 -8.55 0.90
C VAL A 331 9.14 -8.96 -0.57
N THR A 332 8.63 -8.07 -1.44
CA THR A 332 8.54 -8.30 -2.89
C THR A 332 9.91 -8.53 -3.50
N PHE A 333 10.85 -7.62 -3.24
CA PHE A 333 12.21 -7.71 -3.75
C PHE A 333 12.88 -9.04 -3.37
N LEU A 334 12.80 -9.42 -2.10
CA LEU A 334 13.40 -10.66 -1.60
C LEU A 334 12.73 -11.91 -2.17
N ASN A 335 11.43 -11.89 -2.42
CA ASN A 335 10.72 -13.03 -2.99
C ASN A 335 10.96 -13.21 -4.49
N ILE A 336 11.16 -12.12 -5.23
CA ILE A 336 11.56 -12.16 -6.66
C ILE A 336 12.96 -12.77 -6.82
N PHE A 337 13.88 -12.50 -5.88
CA PHE A 337 15.27 -12.95 -5.95
C PHE A 337 15.63 -14.04 -4.91
N ARG A 338 14.63 -14.74 -4.37
CA ARG A 338 14.81 -15.73 -3.28
C ARG A 338 15.76 -16.88 -3.64
N ASP A 339 15.92 -17.16 -4.92
CA ASP A 339 16.82 -18.20 -5.44
C ASP A 339 18.31 -17.82 -5.31
N LEU A 340 18.63 -16.53 -5.23
CA LEU A 340 20.02 -16.06 -5.19
C LEU A 340 20.62 -16.09 -3.78
N GLN A 341 19.78 -16.03 -2.74
CA GLN A 341 20.21 -15.95 -1.33
C GLN A 341 21.30 -14.88 -1.07
N ALA A 342 21.33 -13.81 -1.87
CA ALA A 342 22.35 -12.77 -1.82
C ALA A 342 22.21 -11.82 -0.61
N VAL A 343 21.04 -11.80 0.02
CA VAL A 343 20.72 -10.95 1.18
C VAL A 343 20.55 -11.83 2.41
N THR A 344 21.29 -11.50 3.46
CA THR A 344 21.36 -12.28 4.70
C THR A 344 20.36 -11.81 5.75
N LEU A 345 20.18 -10.50 5.89
CA LEU A 345 19.37 -9.86 6.92
C LEU A 345 18.51 -8.74 6.32
N VAL A 346 17.40 -8.47 6.98
CA VAL A 346 16.58 -7.27 6.73
C VAL A 346 16.63 -6.37 7.94
N VAL A 347 16.82 -5.08 7.74
CA VAL A 347 16.85 -4.08 8.80
C VAL A 347 15.54 -3.32 8.78
N ASP A 348 14.89 -3.17 9.93
CA ASP A 348 13.67 -2.37 10.05
C ASP A 348 13.64 -1.58 11.36
N VAL A 349 13.20 -0.32 11.27
CA VAL A 349 13.10 0.60 12.41
C VAL A 349 11.89 0.29 13.30
N ASN A 350 10.88 -0.41 12.78
CA ASN A 350 9.72 -0.82 13.55
C ASN A 350 10.11 -1.95 14.54
N PRO A 351 10.13 -1.68 15.86
CA PRO A 351 10.54 -2.65 16.87
C PRO A 351 9.65 -3.89 16.90
N ARG A 352 8.41 -3.80 16.44
CA ARG A 352 7.46 -4.93 16.40
C ARG A 352 7.83 -5.96 15.34
N LYS A 353 8.55 -5.55 14.29
CA LYS A 353 9.06 -6.44 13.23
C LYS A 353 10.38 -7.11 13.60
N GLN A 354 11.12 -6.55 14.55
CA GLN A 354 12.45 -7.03 14.90
C GLN A 354 12.37 -8.41 15.59
N GLY A 355 13.30 -9.31 15.23
CA GLY A 355 13.32 -10.71 15.65
C GLY A 355 12.41 -11.64 14.82
N LYS A 356 11.52 -11.08 13.99
CA LYS A 356 10.62 -11.84 13.10
C LYS A 356 11.27 -12.16 11.76
N PHE A 357 10.54 -12.84 10.88
CA PHE A 357 11.06 -13.32 9.60
C PHE A 357 10.21 -12.87 8.40
N VAL A 358 10.88 -12.61 7.28
CA VAL A 358 10.24 -12.19 6.02
C VAL A 358 9.46 -13.35 5.40
N ALA A 359 8.17 -13.10 5.09
CA ALA A 359 7.31 -14.07 4.42
C ALA A 359 7.90 -14.57 3.09
N GLY A 360 7.89 -15.88 2.89
CA GLY A 360 8.33 -16.57 1.67
C GLY A 360 9.84 -16.73 1.52
N SER A 361 10.65 -15.74 1.91
CA SER A 361 12.12 -15.76 1.73
C SER A 361 12.90 -16.05 3.01
N GLY A 362 12.31 -15.82 4.19
CA GLY A 362 12.81 -16.31 5.48
C GLY A 362 14.03 -15.60 6.07
N GLN A 363 14.39 -14.42 5.58
CA GLN A 363 15.42 -13.57 6.23
C GLN A 363 14.91 -13.08 7.57
N GLN A 364 15.80 -13.01 8.56
CA GLN A 364 15.49 -12.40 9.85
C GLN A 364 15.46 -10.87 9.72
N ILE A 365 14.50 -10.27 10.40
CA ILE A 365 14.37 -8.82 10.54
C ILE A 365 15.08 -8.40 11.83
N VAL A 366 16.01 -7.46 11.74
CA VAL A 366 16.88 -7.02 12.84
C VAL A 366 16.77 -5.52 13.07
N ALA A 367 17.13 -5.09 14.28
CA ALA A 367 17.23 -3.69 14.65
C ALA A 367 18.41 -3.01 13.92
N PRO A 368 18.33 -1.70 13.62
CA PRO A 368 19.44 -0.93 13.07
C PRO A 368 20.73 -1.05 13.88
N ASP A 369 20.64 -1.09 15.22
CA ASP A 369 21.80 -1.15 16.12
C ASP A 369 22.71 -2.36 15.87
N LEU A 370 22.15 -3.49 15.40
CA LEU A 370 22.92 -4.68 15.06
C LEU A 370 23.96 -4.40 13.97
N LEU A 371 23.72 -3.40 13.11
CA LEU A 371 24.66 -3.04 12.05
C LEU A 371 25.98 -2.46 12.57
N ARG A 372 26.01 -1.93 13.80
CA ARG A 372 27.24 -1.41 14.42
C ARG A 372 28.33 -2.47 14.45
N ASP A 373 27.96 -3.70 14.84
CA ASP A 373 28.88 -4.83 14.93
C ASP A 373 28.89 -5.65 13.63
N TYR A 374 27.75 -5.78 12.95
CA TYR A 374 27.65 -6.55 11.71
C TYR A 374 28.41 -5.92 10.55
N GLN A 375 28.50 -4.58 10.48
CA GLN A 375 29.22 -3.78 9.47
C GLN A 375 28.98 -4.29 8.04
N PRO A 376 27.78 -4.15 7.45
CA PRO A 376 27.51 -4.62 6.10
C PRO A 376 28.38 -3.89 5.07
N ASP A 377 28.67 -4.57 3.95
CA ASP A 377 29.39 -3.95 2.84
C ASP A 377 28.43 -3.11 1.95
N VAL A 378 27.17 -3.56 1.86
CA VAL A 378 26.12 -2.91 1.07
C VAL A 378 24.79 -2.88 1.83
N VAL A 379 24.13 -1.71 1.83
CA VAL A 379 22.76 -1.51 2.33
C VAL A 379 21.86 -1.11 1.17
N LEU A 380 20.91 -1.98 0.84
CA LEU A 380 19.89 -1.75 -0.18
C LEU A 380 18.65 -1.12 0.44
N VAL A 381 18.37 0.14 0.11
CA VAL A 381 17.25 0.91 0.62
C VAL A 381 16.03 0.74 -0.29
N MET A 382 14.96 0.15 0.23
CA MET A 382 13.78 -0.19 -0.58
C MET A 382 12.95 1.01 -1.02
N ASN A 383 13.17 2.19 -0.44
CA ASN A 383 12.45 3.40 -0.81
C ASN A 383 13.37 4.62 -0.73
N ALA A 384 13.66 5.22 -1.88
CA ALA A 384 14.56 6.35 -2.01
C ALA A 384 14.16 7.57 -1.17
N LEU A 385 12.89 7.71 -0.80
CA LEU A 385 12.42 8.78 0.07
C LEU A 385 13.07 8.71 1.46
N TYR A 386 13.37 7.52 1.96
CA TYR A 386 14.02 7.31 3.25
C TYR A 386 15.55 7.32 3.17
N LEU A 387 16.15 7.53 1.98
CA LEU A 387 17.61 7.41 1.80
C LEU A 387 18.40 8.35 2.72
N ASN A 388 17.95 9.60 2.87
CA ASN A 388 18.62 10.57 3.73
C ASN A 388 18.51 10.20 5.22
N GLU A 389 17.32 9.79 5.66
CA GLU A 389 17.07 9.34 7.04
C GLU A 389 17.94 8.12 7.38
N ILE A 390 17.93 7.11 6.50
CA ILE A 390 18.68 5.87 6.69
C ILE A 390 20.19 6.13 6.64
N SER A 391 20.67 6.95 5.72
CA SER A 391 22.09 7.31 5.64
C SER A 391 22.56 8.05 6.90
N GLY A 392 21.71 8.93 7.46
CA GLY A 392 21.97 9.59 8.73
C GLY A 392 22.07 8.60 9.90
N MET A 393 21.16 7.63 9.98
CA MET A 393 21.19 6.57 10.99
C MET A 393 22.45 5.71 10.87
N LEU A 394 22.81 5.29 9.66
CA LEU A 394 24.02 4.50 9.40
C LEU A 394 25.29 5.26 9.81
N ALA A 395 25.37 6.55 9.50
CA ALA A 395 26.49 7.40 9.89
C ALA A 395 26.60 7.52 11.42
N ALA A 396 25.48 7.73 12.12
CA ALA A 396 25.44 7.79 13.59
C ALA A 396 25.86 6.46 14.26
N LEU A 397 25.57 5.33 13.61
CA LEU A 397 25.98 4.00 14.05
C LEU A 397 27.45 3.66 13.70
N GLY A 398 28.14 4.53 12.96
CA GLY A 398 29.51 4.28 12.50
C GLY A 398 29.61 3.16 11.45
N VAL A 399 28.54 2.92 10.69
CA VAL A 399 28.48 1.89 9.64
C VAL A 399 29.11 2.42 8.36
N LYS A 400 30.12 1.71 7.83
CA LYS A 400 30.81 2.06 6.59
C LYS A 400 30.37 1.15 5.45
N ALA A 401 29.16 1.37 4.95
CA ALA A 401 28.58 0.60 3.86
C ALA A 401 28.35 1.45 2.60
N THR A 402 28.32 0.81 1.43
CA THR A 402 27.71 1.42 0.25
C THR A 402 26.20 1.46 0.45
N VAL A 403 25.59 2.64 0.35
CA VAL A 403 24.13 2.80 0.50
C VAL A 403 23.54 3.12 -0.87
N GLU A 404 22.56 2.33 -1.30
CA GLU A 404 21.91 2.50 -2.60
C GLU A 404 20.42 2.22 -2.53
N SER A 405 19.61 3.01 -3.23
CA SER A 405 18.19 2.75 -3.38
C SER A 405 17.92 1.80 -4.55
N VAL A 406 16.80 1.04 -4.46
CA VAL A 406 16.47 -0.07 -5.38
C VAL A 406 15.35 0.24 -6.38
#